data_AF-A0A2E0L8E6-F1
#
_entry.id   AF-A0A2E0L8E6-F1
#
_cell.length_a   1.000
_cell.length_b   1.000
_cell.length_c   1.000
_cell.angle_alpha   90.00
_cell.angle_beta   90.00
_cell.angle_gamma   90.00
#
_symmetry.space_group_name_H-M   'P 1'
#
loop_
_entity.id
_entity.type
_entity.pdbx_description
1 polymer ?
#
loop_
_entity_poly.entity_id
_entity_poly.type
_entity_poly.pdbx_seq_one_letter_code
_entity_poly.pdbx_strand_id
1 'polypeptide(L)'
;MPAWFYINDANQTVFVLAATLLVLAQVAVSLNMVISAAYSIMREQKTTGWDLLIMTHLDAHRLVWGKWWAVVRNAGPVYLLFGLPRVGLAYMLMTYLNIYPGWLDVSINAFNRPFYYMSFAGSRATVPIAYHAAPVQIGIAALVLVVLCLAELGLMAAVGLCGAVLIQHHNPLRLLTGMALRLTLIPLAFMSVGWIDQVGSSAHDWLWRTYRPIDVPEAYMDGVYIGVPDERCAQPIDANTDDWCVWARWEQAKRHIIETIQVAVSTLADGGILLAANMLRPIAGMWFIGRQVFSAFLGCALFVLLTRLLLWLAKRKIATIYQLPHT
;
A
#
# COMPACT_ATOMS: atom_id res chain seq x y z
N MET A 1 15.63 -19.22 0.88
CA MET A 1 16.74 -19.08 -0.09
C MET A 1 17.09 -17.59 -0.21
N PRO A 2 18.37 -17.22 -0.32
CA PRO A 2 18.76 -15.82 -0.45
C PRO A 2 18.26 -15.20 -1.77
N ALA A 3 17.74 -13.97 -1.71
CA ALA A 3 17.14 -13.28 -2.86
C ALA A 3 18.10 -13.05 -4.05
N TRP A 4 19.42 -12.99 -3.81
CA TRP A 4 20.44 -12.76 -4.84
C TRP A 4 20.54 -13.89 -5.87
N PHE A 5 20.02 -15.09 -5.57
CA PHE A 5 19.96 -16.17 -6.54
C PHE A 5 19.00 -15.86 -7.71
N TYR A 6 18.03 -14.96 -7.53
CA TYR A 6 16.98 -14.70 -8.52
C TYR A 6 17.21 -13.49 -9.42
N ILE A 7 18.35 -12.80 -9.25
CA ILE A 7 18.63 -11.49 -9.87
C ILE A 7 19.41 -11.59 -11.20
N ASN A 8 19.89 -12.77 -11.58
CA ASN A 8 20.38 -12.97 -12.95
C ASN A 8 19.20 -12.99 -13.94
N ASP A 9 19.38 -12.49 -15.16
CA ASP A 9 18.34 -12.38 -16.21
C ASP A 9 17.53 -13.68 -16.42
N ALA A 10 18.13 -14.85 -16.17
CA ALA A 10 17.47 -16.15 -16.25
C ALA A 10 16.40 -16.42 -15.16
N ASN A 11 16.40 -15.71 -14.03
CA ASN A 11 15.55 -16.00 -12.87
C ASN A 11 14.49 -14.92 -12.55
N GLN A 12 14.38 -13.87 -13.36
CA GLN A 12 13.30 -12.88 -13.25
C GLN A 12 11.91 -13.54 -13.38
N THR A 13 11.80 -14.55 -14.23
CA THR A 13 10.59 -15.37 -14.40
C THR A 13 10.15 -16.03 -13.09
N VAL A 14 11.10 -16.53 -12.29
CA VAL A 14 10.81 -17.18 -11.01
C VAL A 14 10.32 -16.16 -9.98
N PHE A 15 10.90 -14.95 -9.97
CA PHE A 15 10.42 -13.87 -9.09
C PHE A 15 8.99 -13.45 -9.45
N VAL A 16 8.72 -13.18 -10.72
CA VAL A 16 7.37 -12.80 -11.20
C VAL A 16 6.37 -13.91 -10.89
N LEU A 17 6.74 -15.17 -11.09
CA LEU A 17 5.90 -16.31 -10.74
C LEU A 17 5.62 -16.38 -9.23
N ALA A 18 6.64 -16.25 -8.38
CA ALA A 18 6.48 -16.27 -6.93
C ALA A 18 5.61 -15.11 -6.43
N ALA A 19 5.80 -13.90 -6.96
CA ALA A 19 4.97 -12.74 -6.67
C ALA A 19 3.52 -12.99 -7.08
N THR A 20 3.30 -13.50 -8.30
CA THR A 20 1.96 -13.82 -8.83
C THR A 20 1.26 -14.87 -7.98
N LEU A 21 1.95 -15.95 -7.63
CA LEU A 21 1.39 -17.00 -6.77
C LEU A 21 1.03 -16.47 -5.37
N LEU A 22 1.87 -15.61 -4.79
CA LEU A 22 1.57 -15.01 -3.49
C LEU A 22 0.34 -14.09 -3.54
N VAL A 23 0.23 -13.27 -4.58
CA VAL A 23 -0.94 -12.39 -4.79
C VAL A 23 -2.21 -13.23 -4.99
N LEU A 24 -2.16 -14.27 -5.82
CA LEU A 24 -3.31 -15.17 -6.03
C LEU A 24 -3.72 -15.87 -4.72
N ALA A 25 -2.75 -16.35 -3.94
CA ALA A 25 -3.02 -16.98 -2.67
C ALA A 25 -3.62 -15.98 -1.66
N GLN A 26 -3.15 -14.73 -1.62
CA GLN A 26 -3.74 -13.66 -0.82
C GLN A 26 -5.19 -13.38 -1.22
N VAL A 27 -5.48 -13.29 -2.53
CA VAL A 27 -6.84 -13.10 -3.01
C VAL A 27 -7.73 -14.27 -2.56
N ALA A 28 -7.28 -15.51 -2.73
CA ALA A 28 -8.02 -16.69 -2.31
C ALA A 28 -8.33 -16.69 -0.79
N VAL A 29 -7.34 -16.37 0.05
CA VAL A 29 -7.51 -16.26 1.50
C VAL A 29 -8.51 -15.16 1.86
N SER A 30 -8.44 -14.01 1.19
CA SER A 30 -9.37 -12.90 1.41
C SER A 30 -10.81 -13.24 1.02
N LEU A 31 -11.00 -13.97 -0.08
CA LEU A 31 -12.32 -14.45 -0.50
C LEU A 31 -12.87 -15.48 0.49
N ASN A 32 -12.08 -16.47 0.90
CA ASN A 32 -12.47 -17.46 1.90
C ASN A 32 -12.89 -16.81 3.23
N MET A 33 -12.21 -15.73 3.61
CA MET A 33 -12.54 -14.96 4.80
C MET A 33 -13.88 -14.22 4.66
N VAL A 34 -14.10 -13.53 3.55
CA VAL A 34 -15.36 -12.86 3.24
C VAL A 34 -16.52 -13.86 3.24
N ILE A 35 -16.33 -15.02 2.63
CA ILE A 35 -17.30 -16.14 2.61
C ILE A 35 -17.61 -16.62 4.04
N SER A 36 -16.59 -16.85 4.85
CA SER A 36 -16.74 -17.32 6.23
C SER A 36 -17.49 -16.30 7.10
N ALA A 37 -17.16 -15.01 6.95
CA ALA A 37 -17.86 -13.92 7.61
C ALA A 37 -19.34 -13.87 7.20
N ALA A 38 -19.63 -14.03 5.91
CA ALA A 38 -20.99 -14.02 5.40
C ALA A 38 -21.81 -15.22 5.90
N TYR A 39 -21.24 -16.45 5.85
CA TYR A 39 -21.90 -17.64 6.35
C TYR A 39 -22.22 -17.57 7.85
N SER A 40 -21.36 -16.93 8.65
CA SER A 40 -21.62 -16.72 10.08
C SER A 40 -22.91 -15.94 10.33
N ILE A 41 -23.22 -14.92 9.53
CA ILE A 41 -24.50 -14.19 9.63
C ILE A 41 -25.65 -15.02 9.05
N MET A 42 -25.45 -15.62 7.87
CA MET A 42 -26.50 -16.38 7.18
C MET A 42 -27.02 -17.54 8.04
N ARG A 43 -26.13 -18.25 8.75
CA ARG A 43 -26.50 -19.37 9.63
C ARG A 43 -27.43 -18.92 10.74
N GLU A 44 -27.14 -17.79 11.36
CA GLU A 44 -27.95 -17.30 12.48
C GLU A 44 -29.28 -16.70 12.03
N GLN A 45 -29.33 -16.08 10.85
CA GLN A 45 -30.61 -15.63 10.28
C GLN A 45 -31.55 -16.80 9.99
N LYS A 46 -31.02 -17.95 9.53
CA LYS A 46 -31.82 -19.15 9.29
C LYS A 46 -32.32 -19.84 10.56
N THR A 47 -31.59 -19.71 11.66
CA THR A 47 -31.87 -20.44 12.91
C THR A 47 -32.69 -19.61 13.90
N THR A 48 -33.26 -18.47 13.50
CA THR A 48 -33.95 -17.51 14.38
C THR A 48 -33.11 -17.06 15.59
N GLY A 49 -31.80 -17.32 15.58
CA GLY A 49 -30.91 -17.02 16.70
C GLY A 49 -30.81 -15.52 16.96
N TRP A 50 -30.98 -14.70 15.92
CA TRP A 50 -31.04 -13.24 16.04
C TRP A 50 -32.24 -12.78 16.86
N ASP A 51 -33.42 -13.37 16.61
CA ASP A 51 -34.65 -12.95 17.29
C ASP A 51 -34.56 -13.28 18.77
N LEU A 52 -34.02 -14.46 19.09
CA LEU A 52 -33.77 -14.88 20.47
C LEU A 52 -32.74 -13.98 21.17
N LEU A 53 -31.67 -13.58 20.48
CA LEU A 53 -30.66 -12.66 21.02
C LEU A 53 -31.22 -11.25 21.22
N ILE A 54 -32.09 -10.77 20.32
CA ILE A 54 -32.77 -9.48 20.47
C ILE A 54 -33.71 -9.50 21.68
N MET A 55 -34.43 -10.61 21.91
CA MET A 55 -35.30 -10.76 23.09
C MET A 55 -34.53 -10.74 24.42
N THR A 56 -33.23 -11.08 24.42
CA THR A 56 -32.39 -10.98 25.63
C THR A 56 -31.88 -9.56 25.94
N HIS A 57 -32.39 -8.54 25.25
CA HIS A 57 -31.94 -7.14 25.36
C HIS A 57 -30.45 -6.94 25.03
N LEU A 58 -29.84 -7.85 24.25
CA LEU A 58 -28.49 -7.63 23.73
C LEU A 58 -28.56 -6.63 22.58
N ASP A 59 -27.86 -5.51 22.74
CA ASP A 59 -27.72 -4.52 21.67
C ASP A 59 -27.20 -5.17 20.39
N ALA A 60 -27.87 -4.91 19.26
CA ALA A 60 -27.43 -5.36 17.93
C ALA A 60 -25.97 -4.96 17.64
N HIS A 61 -25.50 -3.83 18.21
CA HIS A 61 -24.12 -3.39 18.13
C HIS A 61 -23.13 -4.41 18.71
N ARG A 62 -23.38 -4.88 19.94
CA ARG A 62 -22.51 -5.86 20.61
C ARG A 62 -22.48 -7.18 19.86
N LEU A 63 -23.60 -7.57 19.27
CA LEU A 63 -23.71 -8.79 18.49
C LEU A 63 -22.91 -8.71 17.18
N VAL A 64 -23.01 -7.61 16.43
CA VAL A 64 -22.22 -7.41 15.20
C VAL A 64 -20.72 -7.35 15.52
N TRP A 65 -20.32 -6.62 16.57
CA TRP A 65 -18.92 -6.57 17.02
C TRP A 65 -18.40 -7.92 17.48
N GLY A 66 -19.19 -8.67 18.24
CA GLY A 66 -18.84 -10.01 18.71
C GLY A 66 -18.59 -10.96 17.54
N LYS A 67 -19.45 -10.91 16.51
CA LYS A 67 -19.25 -11.69 15.27
C LYS A 67 -18.02 -11.26 14.50
N TRP A 68 -17.83 -9.97 14.30
CA TRP A 68 -16.65 -9.43 13.63
C TRP A 68 -15.38 -9.91 14.31
N TRP A 69 -15.30 -9.76 15.64
CA TRP A 69 -14.15 -10.21 16.41
C TRP A 69 -13.95 -11.72 16.37
N ALA A 70 -15.02 -12.52 16.43
CA ALA A 70 -14.94 -13.98 16.31
C ALA A 70 -14.34 -14.40 14.97
N VAL A 71 -14.75 -13.75 13.88
CA VAL A 71 -14.26 -14.02 12.53
C VAL A 71 -12.79 -13.59 12.39
N VAL A 72 -12.42 -12.40 12.88
CA VAL A 72 -11.01 -11.94 12.94
C VAL A 72 -10.14 -12.91 13.73
N ARG A 73 -10.57 -13.33 14.93
CA ARG A 73 -9.82 -14.27 15.78
C ARG A 73 -9.63 -15.63 15.10
N ASN A 74 -10.65 -16.12 14.40
CA ASN A 74 -10.59 -17.41 13.71
C ASN A 74 -9.64 -17.39 12.51
N ALA A 75 -9.64 -16.32 11.71
CA ALA A 75 -8.81 -16.21 10.52
C ALA A 75 -7.41 -15.59 10.76
N GLY A 76 -7.20 -14.99 11.94
CA GLY A 76 -5.94 -14.35 12.34
C GLY A 76 -4.70 -15.21 12.12
N PRO A 77 -4.65 -16.47 12.59
CA PRO A 77 -3.47 -17.33 12.41
C PRO A 77 -3.11 -17.56 10.94
N VAL A 78 -4.12 -17.74 10.08
CA VAL A 78 -3.91 -17.94 8.63
C VAL A 78 -3.34 -16.67 8.00
N TYR A 79 -3.90 -15.50 8.31
CA TYR A 79 -3.40 -14.23 7.81
C TYR A 79 -1.97 -13.94 8.28
N LEU A 80 -1.66 -14.19 9.55
CA LEU A 80 -0.32 -14.02 10.09
C LEU A 80 0.69 -14.95 9.41
N LEU A 81 0.31 -16.20 9.12
CA LEU A 81 1.14 -17.14 8.36
C LEU A 81 1.44 -16.61 6.95
N PHE A 82 0.45 -16.00 6.28
CA PHE A 82 0.63 -15.35 4.99
C PHE A 82 1.46 -14.05 5.05
N GLY A 83 1.53 -13.40 6.22
CA GLY A 83 2.40 -12.24 6.44
C GLY A 83 3.88 -12.54 6.26
N LEU A 84 4.33 -13.75 6.64
CA LEU A 84 5.75 -14.13 6.55
C LEU A 84 6.27 -14.16 5.09
N PRO A 85 5.60 -14.84 4.13
CA PRO A 85 5.95 -14.73 2.71
C PRO A 85 5.94 -13.31 2.17
N ARG A 86 5.07 -12.42 2.67
CA ARG A 86 5.04 -11.01 2.24
C ARG A 86 6.31 -10.25 2.64
N VAL A 87 6.84 -10.49 3.84
CA VAL A 87 8.14 -9.93 4.25
C VAL A 87 9.24 -10.42 3.32
N GLY A 88 9.24 -11.72 3.01
CA GLY A 88 10.16 -12.30 2.03
C GLY A 88 10.05 -11.64 0.66
N LEU A 89 8.84 -11.47 0.14
CA LEU A 89 8.60 -10.83 -1.16
C LEU A 89 9.00 -9.35 -1.14
N ALA A 90 8.69 -8.62 -0.07
CA ALA A 90 9.10 -7.22 0.10
C ALA A 90 10.63 -7.08 0.11
N TYR A 91 11.33 -7.99 0.78
CA TYR A 91 12.79 -8.03 0.77
C TYR A 91 13.35 -8.37 -0.62
N MET A 92 12.77 -9.35 -1.33
CA MET A 92 13.14 -9.68 -2.70
C MET A 92 12.90 -8.50 -3.65
N LEU A 93 11.75 -7.86 -3.55
CA LEU A 93 11.39 -6.70 -4.34
C LEU A 93 12.33 -5.52 -4.05
N MET A 94 12.69 -5.30 -2.79
CA MET A 94 13.72 -4.32 -2.44
C MET A 94 15.03 -4.66 -3.15
N THR A 95 15.53 -5.90 -3.04
CA THR A 95 16.79 -6.27 -3.71
C THR A 95 16.70 -6.13 -5.23
N TYR A 96 15.55 -6.42 -5.83
CA TYR A 96 15.30 -6.26 -7.26
C TYR A 96 15.29 -4.78 -7.68
N LEU A 97 14.58 -3.93 -6.93
CA LEU A 97 14.48 -2.49 -7.22
C LEU A 97 15.74 -1.70 -6.83
N ASN A 98 16.59 -2.25 -5.95
CA ASN A 98 17.84 -1.64 -5.50
C ASN A 98 19.01 -1.92 -6.46
N ILE A 99 18.76 -2.64 -7.56
CA ILE A 99 19.67 -2.75 -8.70
C ILE A 99 19.60 -1.40 -9.45
N TYR A 100 20.49 -0.49 -9.05
CA TYR A 100 20.86 0.82 -9.65
C TYR A 100 20.16 2.13 -9.22
N PRO A 101 20.81 2.90 -8.34
CA PRO A 101 20.70 4.37 -8.29
C PRO A 101 21.72 5.09 -9.20
N GLY A 102 22.83 4.44 -9.57
CA GLY A 102 23.99 5.11 -10.20
C GLY A 102 23.85 5.54 -11.67
N TRP A 103 22.70 5.34 -12.31
CA TRP A 103 22.46 5.72 -13.72
C TRP A 103 21.30 6.68 -13.94
N LEU A 104 20.50 6.99 -12.91
CA LEU A 104 19.49 8.05 -13.02
C LEU A 104 20.14 9.43 -13.23
N ASP A 105 21.42 9.59 -12.87
CA ASP A 105 22.22 10.78 -13.17
C ASP A 105 22.93 10.75 -14.55
N VAL A 106 22.87 9.64 -15.32
CA VAL A 106 23.64 9.52 -16.58
C VAL A 106 22.78 9.36 -17.85
N SER A 107 21.47 9.11 -17.79
CA SER A 107 20.72 8.88 -19.06
C SER A 107 19.30 9.46 -19.18
N ILE A 108 19.00 10.60 -18.57
CA ILE A 108 17.81 11.37 -18.99
C ILE A 108 17.97 11.88 -20.44
N ASN A 109 19.20 11.99 -20.96
CA ASN A 109 19.44 12.37 -22.37
C ASN A 109 19.53 11.20 -23.37
N ALA A 110 19.41 9.94 -22.94
CA ALA A 110 19.30 8.80 -23.87
C ALA A 110 17.81 8.47 -24.10
N PHE A 111 17.07 9.47 -24.59
CA PHE A 111 15.66 9.36 -24.93
C PHE A 111 15.40 8.14 -25.85
N ASN A 112 14.40 7.35 -25.47
CA ASN A 112 13.61 6.46 -26.32
C ASN A 112 13.99 4.96 -26.43
N ARG A 113 14.53 4.33 -25.36
CA ARG A 113 14.57 2.85 -25.28
C ARG A 113 13.95 2.31 -23.98
N PRO A 114 13.21 1.19 -24.04
CA PRO A 114 12.62 0.57 -22.86
C PRO A 114 13.71 0.11 -21.89
N PHE A 115 13.48 0.33 -20.60
CA PHE A 115 14.29 -0.06 -19.44
C PHE A 115 15.24 -1.25 -19.69
N TYR A 116 16.51 -0.97 -19.98
CA TYR A 116 17.56 -2.00 -20.02
C TYR A 116 18.13 -2.17 -18.61
N TYR A 117 17.92 -3.34 -18.02
CA TYR A 117 18.62 -3.81 -16.83
C TYR A 117 20.00 -4.30 -17.25
N MET A 118 21.07 -3.53 -17.01
CA MET A 118 22.45 -4.03 -17.19
C MET A 118 23.03 -4.44 -15.85
N SER A 119 23.29 -5.74 -15.66
CA SER A 119 24.14 -6.20 -14.55
C SER A 119 25.61 -5.91 -14.88
N PHE A 120 26.32 -5.18 -14.01
CA PHE A 120 27.76 -4.98 -14.17
C PHE A 120 28.51 -6.28 -13.87
N ALA A 121 28.78 -7.08 -14.91
CA ALA A 121 29.66 -8.25 -14.82
C ALA A 121 31.16 -7.89 -14.81
N GLY A 122 31.53 -6.60 -14.81
CA GLY A 122 32.88 -6.13 -15.15
C GLY A 122 33.83 -5.70 -14.02
N SER A 123 33.35 -5.23 -12.87
CA SER A 123 34.24 -4.69 -11.81
C SER A 123 34.39 -5.66 -10.63
N ARG A 124 35.25 -6.66 -10.80
CA ARG A 124 35.58 -7.70 -9.79
C ARG A 124 36.34 -7.21 -8.55
N ALA A 125 36.42 -5.92 -8.28
CA ALA A 125 37.13 -5.41 -7.11
C ALA A 125 36.26 -4.41 -6.36
N THR A 126 35.83 -4.82 -5.16
CA THR A 126 35.35 -3.96 -4.07
C THR A 126 34.11 -3.12 -4.34
N VAL A 127 32.96 -3.73 -4.64
CA VAL A 127 31.67 -3.08 -4.32
C VAL A 127 31.17 -3.64 -2.99
N PRO A 128 31.27 -2.87 -1.89
CA PRO A 128 31.11 -3.33 -0.51
C PRO A 128 29.64 -3.41 -0.12
N ILE A 129 29.27 -4.43 0.66
CA ILE A 129 28.36 -4.52 1.86
C ILE A 129 27.05 -3.67 1.94
N ALA A 130 26.89 -2.58 1.19
CA ALA A 130 25.82 -1.59 1.27
C ALA A 130 24.48 -1.99 0.60
N TYR A 131 24.34 -3.21 0.09
CA TYR A 131 23.10 -3.65 -0.59
C TYR A 131 22.09 -4.34 0.33
N HIS A 132 22.44 -4.55 1.60
CA HIS A 132 21.54 -5.20 2.56
C HIS A 132 20.87 -4.15 3.45
N ALA A 133 19.55 -4.23 3.56
CA ALA A 133 18.80 -3.47 4.55
C ALA A 133 19.38 -3.73 5.94
N ALA A 134 19.47 -2.68 6.76
CA ALA A 134 19.90 -2.86 8.15
C ALA A 134 18.92 -3.82 8.86
N PRO A 135 19.39 -4.71 9.75
CA PRO A 135 18.50 -5.63 10.47
C PRO A 135 17.34 -4.93 11.19
N VAL A 136 17.57 -3.71 11.68
CA VAL A 136 16.54 -2.86 12.30
C VAL A 136 15.46 -2.44 11.29
N GLN A 137 15.84 -2.07 10.07
CA GLN A 137 14.88 -1.74 8.99
C GLN A 137 14.04 -2.95 8.61
N ILE A 138 14.65 -4.14 8.57
CA ILE A 138 13.93 -5.41 8.34
C ILE A 138 12.90 -5.66 9.44
N GLY A 139 13.29 -5.48 10.70
CA GLY A 139 12.38 -5.59 11.84
C GLY A 139 11.20 -4.60 11.77
N ILE A 140 11.47 -3.34 11.43
CA ILE A 140 10.42 -2.30 11.27
C ILE A 140 9.48 -2.64 10.11
N ALA A 141 10.01 -2.99 8.94
CA ALA A 141 9.19 -3.34 7.77
C ALA A 141 8.34 -4.57 8.03
N ALA A 142 8.88 -5.59 8.70
CA ALA A 142 8.13 -6.78 9.10
C ALA A 142 7.00 -6.44 10.08
N LEU A 143 7.27 -5.61 11.10
CA LEU A 143 6.25 -5.16 12.05
C LEU A 143 5.12 -4.40 11.34
N VAL A 144 5.46 -3.48 10.44
CA VAL A 144 4.50 -2.71 9.65
C VAL A 144 3.63 -3.62 8.79
N LEU A 145 4.21 -4.62 8.12
CA LEU A 145 3.46 -5.60 7.35
C LEU A 145 2.49 -6.41 8.21
N VAL A 146 2.91 -6.81 9.41
CA VAL A 146 2.03 -7.52 10.35
C VAL A 146 0.85 -6.65 10.75
N VAL A 147 1.08 -5.38 11.09
CA VAL A 147 0.02 -4.43 11.45
C VAL A 147 -0.96 -4.23 10.28
N LEU A 148 -0.45 -4.02 9.06
CA LEU A 148 -1.27 -3.88 7.87
C LEU A 148 -2.04 -5.15 7.54
N CYS A 149 -1.46 -6.33 7.77
CA CYS A 149 -2.12 -7.61 7.58
C CYS A 149 -3.31 -7.79 8.55
N LEU A 150 -3.15 -7.39 9.81
CA LEU A 150 -4.24 -7.38 10.79
C LEU A 150 -5.32 -6.35 10.45
N ALA A 151 -4.94 -5.19 9.92
CA ALA A 151 -5.88 -4.17 9.45
C ALA A 151 -6.69 -4.68 8.23
N GLU A 152 -6.01 -5.30 7.25
CA GLU A 152 -6.64 -5.95 6.09
C GLU A 152 -7.63 -7.03 6.53
N LEU A 153 -7.23 -7.89 7.48
CA LEU A 153 -8.08 -8.91 8.08
C LEU A 153 -9.37 -8.34 8.68
N GLY A 154 -9.25 -7.26 9.46
CA GLY A 154 -10.39 -6.55 10.04
C GLY A 154 -11.33 -5.98 8.99
N LEU A 155 -10.78 -5.39 7.92
CA LEU A 155 -11.56 -4.87 6.80
C LEU A 155 -12.31 -6.00 6.07
N MET A 156 -11.64 -7.11 5.73
CA MET A 156 -12.26 -8.22 5.01
C MET A 156 -13.40 -8.87 5.81
N ALA A 157 -13.22 -8.99 7.13
CA ALA A 157 -14.29 -9.42 8.02
C ALA A 157 -15.51 -8.48 7.93
N ALA A 158 -15.30 -7.17 8.00
CA ALA A 158 -16.39 -6.18 7.92
C ALA A 158 -17.08 -6.17 6.55
N VAL A 159 -16.33 -6.32 5.45
CA VAL A 159 -16.87 -6.45 4.09
C VAL A 159 -17.80 -7.66 3.98
N GLY A 160 -17.36 -8.83 4.45
CA GLY A 160 -18.18 -10.04 4.41
C GLY A 160 -19.43 -9.96 5.27
N LEU A 161 -19.34 -9.37 6.47
CA LEU A 161 -20.51 -9.11 7.31
C LEU A 161 -21.49 -8.12 6.65
N CYS A 162 -20.98 -7.03 6.09
CA CYS A 162 -21.80 -6.00 5.45
C CYS A 162 -22.53 -6.56 4.22
N GLY A 163 -21.83 -7.28 3.34
CA GLY A 163 -22.43 -7.94 2.17
C GLY A 163 -23.56 -8.90 2.54
N ALA A 164 -23.37 -9.69 3.61
CA ALA A 164 -24.39 -10.60 4.10
C ALA A 164 -25.63 -9.92 4.71
N VAL A 165 -25.46 -8.71 5.27
CA VAL A 165 -26.57 -7.92 5.84
C VAL A 165 -27.34 -7.14 4.76
N LEU A 166 -26.64 -6.58 3.77
CA LEU A 166 -27.24 -5.70 2.77
C LEU A 166 -28.23 -6.43 1.85
N ILE A 167 -27.95 -7.69 1.49
CA ILE A 167 -28.81 -8.49 0.62
C ILE A 167 -29.55 -9.53 1.43
N GLN A 168 -30.86 -9.39 1.60
CA GLN A 168 -31.62 -10.37 2.39
C GLN A 168 -32.27 -11.47 1.55
N HIS A 169 -32.71 -11.16 0.34
CA HIS A 169 -33.63 -12.07 -0.34
C HIS A 169 -32.95 -13.25 -1.04
N HIS A 170 -31.67 -13.17 -1.42
CA HIS A 170 -31.04 -14.18 -2.28
C HIS A 170 -29.69 -14.64 -1.73
N ASN A 171 -29.61 -15.93 -1.34
CA ASN A 171 -28.42 -16.56 -0.78
C ASN A 171 -27.14 -16.42 -1.66
N PRO A 172 -27.17 -16.68 -2.99
CA PRO A 172 -25.94 -16.57 -3.80
C PRO A 172 -25.48 -15.12 -3.97
N LEU A 173 -26.41 -14.16 -4.05
CA LEU A 173 -26.07 -12.75 -4.25
C LEU A 173 -25.35 -12.14 -3.02
N ARG A 174 -25.60 -12.66 -1.81
CA ARG A 174 -24.90 -12.24 -0.58
C ARG A 174 -23.41 -12.54 -0.63
N LEU A 175 -23.04 -13.73 -1.09
CA LEU A 175 -21.65 -14.12 -1.24
C LEU A 175 -20.99 -13.34 -2.37
N LEU A 176 -21.68 -13.24 -3.50
CA LEU A 176 -21.19 -12.51 -4.67
C LEU A 176 -20.96 -11.02 -4.37
N THR A 177 -21.75 -10.39 -3.51
CA THR A 177 -21.52 -8.97 -3.16
C THR A 177 -20.29 -8.75 -2.32
N GLY A 178 -20.02 -9.59 -1.32
CA GLY A 178 -18.77 -9.50 -0.57
C GLY A 178 -17.54 -9.71 -1.46
N MET A 179 -17.61 -10.71 -2.35
CA MET A 179 -16.56 -10.98 -3.33
C MET A 179 -16.38 -9.84 -4.32
N ALA A 180 -17.48 -9.33 -4.88
CA ALA A 180 -17.46 -8.22 -5.83
C ALA A 180 -16.90 -6.97 -5.18
N LEU A 181 -17.27 -6.66 -3.93
CA LEU A 181 -16.74 -5.50 -3.20
C LEU A 181 -15.23 -5.64 -2.99
N ARG A 182 -14.71 -6.82 -2.66
CA ARG A 182 -13.25 -7.03 -2.61
C ARG A 182 -12.60 -6.88 -3.99
N LEU A 183 -13.18 -7.50 -5.01
CA LEU A 183 -12.66 -7.46 -6.38
C LEU A 183 -12.73 -6.06 -7.01
N THR A 184 -13.61 -5.17 -6.54
CA THR A 184 -13.63 -3.76 -6.98
C THR A 184 -12.66 -2.89 -6.20
N LEU A 185 -12.42 -3.17 -4.92
CA LEU A 185 -11.44 -2.45 -4.12
C LEU A 185 -10.01 -2.59 -4.66
N ILE A 186 -9.65 -3.75 -5.21
CA ILE A 186 -8.31 -3.99 -5.79
C ILE A 186 -8.02 -3.07 -6.99
N PRO A 187 -8.80 -3.09 -8.09
CA PRO A 187 -8.57 -2.20 -9.24
C PRO A 187 -8.78 -0.74 -8.87
N LEU A 188 -9.71 -0.42 -7.96
CA LEU A 188 -9.86 0.96 -7.48
C LEU A 188 -8.58 1.45 -6.80
N ALA A 189 -7.95 0.63 -5.96
CA ALA A 189 -6.67 0.94 -5.36
C ALA A 189 -5.57 1.12 -6.42
N PHE A 190 -5.46 0.23 -7.41
CA PHE A 190 -4.52 0.40 -8.52
C PHE A 190 -4.76 1.68 -9.35
N MET A 191 -6.01 1.95 -9.73
CA MET A 191 -6.39 3.14 -10.48
C MET A 191 -6.12 4.41 -9.69
N SER A 192 -6.34 4.40 -8.37
CA SER A 192 -6.05 5.57 -7.54
C SER A 192 -4.55 5.89 -7.49
N VAL A 193 -3.66 4.89 -7.53
CA VAL A 193 -2.20 5.14 -7.64
C VAL A 193 -1.87 5.86 -8.95
N GLY A 194 -2.40 5.38 -10.08
CA GLY A 194 -2.19 6.01 -11.39
C GLY A 194 -2.81 7.41 -11.49
N TRP A 195 -4.00 7.60 -10.90
CA TRP A 195 -4.67 8.90 -10.85
C TRP A 195 -3.89 9.91 -10.00
N ILE A 196 -3.34 9.49 -8.86
CA ILE A 196 -2.49 10.33 -8.01
C ILE A 196 -1.24 10.79 -8.79
N ASP A 197 -0.64 9.90 -9.58
CA ASP A 197 0.51 10.24 -10.43
C ASP A 197 0.15 11.29 -11.49
N GLN A 198 -0.97 11.08 -12.18
CA GLN A 198 -1.47 11.98 -13.21
C GLN A 198 -1.86 13.37 -12.65
N VAL A 199 -2.49 13.41 -11.46
CA VAL A 199 -2.81 14.68 -10.79
C VAL A 199 -1.53 15.37 -10.33
N GLY A 200 -0.54 14.61 -9.84
CA GLY A 200 0.78 15.11 -9.46
C GLY A 200 1.52 15.80 -10.60
N SER A 201 1.54 15.18 -11.77
CA SER A 201 2.14 15.73 -12.99
C SER A 201 1.35 16.93 -13.54
N SER A 202 0.02 16.85 -13.58
CA SER A 202 -0.82 17.97 -14.02
C SER A 202 -0.68 19.20 -13.11
N ALA A 203 -0.59 19.00 -11.80
CA ALA A 203 -0.33 20.07 -10.84
C ALA A 203 1.10 20.64 -10.98
N HIS A 204 2.08 19.82 -11.38
CA HIS A 204 3.44 20.27 -11.67
C HIS A 204 3.42 21.20 -12.89
N ASP A 205 2.82 20.75 -14.00
CA ASP A 205 2.71 21.53 -15.23
C ASP A 205 1.95 22.84 -15.03
N TRP A 206 0.87 22.82 -14.24
CA TRP A 206 0.11 24.03 -13.93
C TRP A 206 0.95 25.03 -13.14
N LEU A 207 1.59 24.60 -12.04
CA LEU A 207 2.46 25.47 -11.24
C LEU A 207 3.64 26.02 -12.07
N TRP A 208 4.22 25.19 -12.94
CA TRP A 208 5.28 25.61 -13.83
C TRP A 208 4.83 26.71 -14.80
N ARG A 209 3.60 26.61 -15.33
CA ARG A 209 3.03 27.67 -16.19
C ARG A 209 2.70 28.94 -15.42
N THR A 210 2.26 28.82 -14.18
CA THR A 210 1.82 29.97 -13.36
C THR A 210 2.97 30.74 -12.74
N TYR A 211 4.01 30.04 -12.29
CA TYR A 211 5.15 30.62 -11.57
C TYR A 211 6.44 30.67 -12.39
N ARG A 212 6.36 30.51 -13.72
CA ARG A 212 7.52 30.62 -14.60
C ARG A 212 8.19 31.97 -14.34
N PRO A 213 9.42 32.03 -13.79
CA PRO A 213 10.16 33.26 -13.77
C PRO A 213 10.43 33.63 -15.22
N ILE A 214 10.14 34.87 -15.59
CA ILE A 214 10.12 35.35 -16.98
C ILE A 214 11.50 35.22 -17.67
N ASP A 215 12.58 35.01 -16.91
CA ASP A 215 13.95 35.05 -17.41
C ASP A 215 14.82 33.83 -17.01
N VAL A 216 14.29 32.60 -16.95
CA VAL A 216 15.17 31.41 -16.83
C VAL A 216 15.52 30.91 -18.23
N PRO A 217 16.73 31.18 -18.76
CA PRO A 217 17.10 30.81 -20.12
C PRO A 217 17.17 29.28 -20.28
N GLU A 218 16.66 28.80 -21.43
CA GLU A 218 16.66 27.39 -21.86
C GLU A 218 18.04 26.71 -21.80
N ALA A 219 19.14 27.48 -21.82
CA ALA A 219 20.51 26.98 -21.75
C ALA A 219 20.88 26.28 -20.42
N TYR A 220 20.11 26.48 -19.34
CA TYR A 220 20.36 25.81 -18.05
C TYR A 220 19.70 24.41 -17.94
N MET A 221 18.89 24.01 -18.91
CA MET A 221 18.15 22.74 -18.89
C MET A 221 18.97 21.53 -19.37
N ASP A 222 20.04 21.73 -20.15
CA ASP A 222 20.76 20.62 -20.80
C ASP A 222 21.98 20.08 -20.02
N GLY A 223 22.43 20.74 -18.93
CA GLY A 223 23.76 20.48 -18.38
C GLY A 223 23.92 20.25 -16.86
N VAL A 224 22.94 20.57 -16.01
CA VAL A 224 23.15 20.59 -14.54
C VAL A 224 22.12 19.74 -13.79
N TYR A 225 21.92 18.51 -14.26
CA TYR A 225 21.31 17.43 -13.48
C TYR A 225 22.33 16.36 -13.06
N ILE A 226 23.63 16.64 -13.21
CA ILE A 226 24.71 15.74 -12.80
C ILE A 226 25.13 16.18 -11.39
N GLY A 227 24.88 15.33 -10.40
CA GLY A 227 25.09 15.54 -8.96
C GLY A 227 26.53 15.86 -8.54
N VAL A 228 27.02 17.04 -8.91
CA VAL A 228 28.05 17.73 -8.14
C VAL A 228 27.30 18.47 -7.04
N PRO A 229 27.47 18.11 -5.75
CA PRO A 229 27.04 18.98 -4.66
C PRO A 229 27.84 20.27 -4.80
N ASP A 230 27.24 21.28 -5.44
CA ASP A 230 27.86 22.58 -5.56
C ASP A 230 27.88 23.17 -4.14
N GLU A 231 29.07 23.34 -3.57
CA GLU A 231 29.28 23.97 -2.25
C GLU A 231 28.65 25.39 -2.18
N ARG A 232 28.22 25.93 -3.33
CA ARG A 232 27.43 27.16 -3.45
C ARG A 232 26.05 27.10 -2.78
N CYS A 233 25.45 25.94 -2.55
CA CYS A 233 24.22 25.85 -1.74
C CYS A 233 24.44 26.07 -0.24
N ALA A 234 25.70 26.14 0.21
CA ALA A 234 26.06 26.43 1.59
C ALA A 234 26.45 27.90 1.81
N GLN A 235 26.49 28.73 0.76
CA GLN A 235 26.75 30.16 0.90
C GLN A 235 25.49 30.89 1.38
N PRO A 236 25.66 31.98 2.16
CA PRO A 236 24.55 32.79 2.63
C PRO A 236 23.75 33.35 1.45
N ILE A 237 22.43 33.29 1.63
CA ILE A 237 21.33 33.65 0.72
C ILE A 237 21.60 35.00 0.04
N ASP A 238 21.96 34.97 -1.24
CA ASP A 238 22.08 36.13 -2.12
C ASP A 238 20.85 36.17 -3.05
N ALA A 239 20.02 37.19 -2.85
CA ALA A 239 18.61 37.31 -3.29
C ALA A 239 18.30 37.16 -4.80
N ASN A 240 19.30 36.87 -5.65
CA ASN A 240 19.13 36.65 -7.10
C ASN A 240 19.44 35.21 -7.54
N THR A 241 19.97 34.35 -6.67
CA THR A 241 20.32 32.95 -6.97
C THR A 241 19.54 31.94 -6.11
N ASP A 242 18.54 32.38 -5.36
CA ASP A 242 17.92 31.58 -4.28
C ASP A 242 16.63 30.84 -4.66
N ASP A 243 15.97 31.20 -5.76
CA ASP A 243 14.67 30.61 -6.12
C ASP A 243 14.78 29.13 -6.51
N TRP A 244 15.91 28.71 -7.11
CA TRP A 244 16.07 27.34 -7.58
C TRP A 244 16.25 26.33 -6.43
N CYS A 245 16.93 26.70 -5.34
CA CYS A 245 17.13 25.84 -4.18
C CYS A 245 15.81 25.59 -3.46
N VAL A 246 15.00 26.63 -3.31
CA VAL A 246 13.65 26.55 -2.74
C VAL A 246 12.75 25.70 -3.62
N TRP A 247 12.79 25.91 -4.95
CA TRP A 247 12.04 25.13 -5.91
C TRP A 247 12.45 23.65 -5.92
N ALA A 248 13.74 23.33 -5.95
CA ALA A 248 14.23 21.95 -5.94
C ALA A 248 13.85 21.21 -4.65
N ARG A 249 13.96 21.88 -3.48
CA ARG A 249 13.49 21.31 -2.20
C ARG A 249 11.98 21.11 -2.20
N TRP A 250 11.23 22.03 -2.78
CA TRP A 250 9.78 21.93 -2.89
C TRP A 250 9.35 20.79 -3.82
N GLU A 251 9.99 20.65 -4.99
CA GLU A 251 9.69 19.60 -5.96
C GLU A 251 10.06 18.21 -5.41
N GLN A 252 11.19 18.11 -4.72
CA GLN A 252 11.57 16.90 -3.99
C GLN A 252 10.55 16.57 -2.89
N ALA A 253 10.14 17.55 -2.09
CA ALA A 253 9.11 17.35 -1.06
C ALA A 253 7.77 16.89 -1.67
N LYS A 254 7.36 17.47 -2.81
CA LYS A 254 6.15 17.10 -3.53
C LYS A 254 6.20 15.66 -4.06
N ARG A 255 7.28 15.27 -4.75
CA ARG A 255 7.47 13.89 -5.24
C ARG A 255 7.39 12.90 -4.08
N HIS A 256 8.01 13.23 -2.95
CA HIS A 256 7.92 12.38 -1.76
C HIS A 256 6.52 12.29 -1.14
N ILE A 257 5.73 13.37 -1.16
CA ILE A 257 4.31 13.31 -0.72
C ILE A 257 3.51 12.40 -1.65
N ILE A 258 3.69 12.54 -2.97
CA ILE A 258 3.03 11.69 -3.97
C ILE A 258 3.40 10.23 -3.76
N GLU A 259 4.69 9.92 -3.61
CA GLU A 259 5.17 8.57 -3.29
C GLU A 259 4.55 8.04 -1.99
N THR A 260 4.51 8.86 -0.94
CA THR A 260 3.92 8.52 0.37
C THR A 260 2.44 8.13 0.24
N ILE A 261 1.66 8.92 -0.50
CA ILE A 261 0.23 8.66 -0.73
C ILE A 261 0.06 7.43 -1.63
N GLN A 262 0.79 7.34 -2.73
CA GLN A 262 0.76 6.17 -3.63
C GLN A 262 1.07 4.89 -2.87
N VAL A 263 2.09 4.92 -2.01
CA VAL A 263 2.48 3.78 -1.19
C VAL A 263 1.40 3.47 -0.14
N ALA A 264 0.84 4.46 0.56
CA ALA A 264 -0.24 4.26 1.52
C ALA A 264 -1.50 3.65 0.87
N VAL A 265 -1.85 4.12 -0.32
CA VAL A 265 -3.00 3.63 -1.10
C VAL A 265 -2.72 2.24 -1.68
N SER A 266 -1.48 1.97 -2.12
CA SER A 266 -1.08 0.66 -2.63
C SER A 266 -1.30 -0.45 -1.61
N THR A 267 -1.23 -0.14 -0.30
CA THR A 267 -1.47 -1.12 0.78
C THR A 267 -2.84 -1.80 0.69
N LEU A 268 -3.85 -1.15 0.09
CA LEU A 268 -5.18 -1.73 -0.16
C LEU A 268 -5.17 -2.79 -1.27
N ALA A 269 -4.28 -2.62 -2.26
CA ALA A 269 -4.12 -3.50 -3.40
C ALA A 269 -3.18 -4.68 -3.09
N ASP A 270 -2.01 -4.39 -2.52
CA ASP A 270 -0.91 -5.34 -2.40
C ASP A 270 -0.68 -5.84 -0.96
N GLY A 271 -1.45 -5.35 0.01
CA GLY A 271 -1.31 -5.73 1.41
C GLY A 271 -0.04 -5.19 2.09
N GLY A 272 0.55 -4.11 1.56
CA GLY A 272 1.68 -3.37 2.14
C GLY A 272 3.06 -3.78 1.63
N ILE A 273 3.14 -4.63 0.61
CA ILE A 273 4.40 -5.22 0.12
C ILE A 273 5.32 -4.15 -0.49
N LEU A 274 4.79 -3.26 -1.32
CA LEU A 274 5.50 -2.14 -1.93
C LEU A 274 5.99 -1.15 -0.88
N LEU A 275 5.16 -0.85 0.13
CA LEU A 275 5.54 -0.01 1.27
C LEU A 275 6.72 -0.60 2.04
N ALA A 276 6.64 -1.89 2.36
CA ALA A 276 7.71 -2.58 3.05
C ALA A 276 8.98 -2.66 2.20
N ALA A 277 8.87 -2.92 0.90
CA ALA A 277 10.00 -2.91 -0.02
C ALA A 277 10.67 -1.53 -0.07
N ASN A 278 9.89 -0.45 -0.03
CA ASN A 278 10.40 0.91 -0.01
C ASN A 278 11.10 1.25 1.32
N MET A 279 10.54 0.80 2.46
CA MET A 279 11.16 0.93 3.79
C MET A 279 12.51 0.22 3.89
N LEU A 280 12.67 -0.87 3.17
CA LEU A 280 13.88 -1.70 3.17
C LEU A 280 15.01 -1.10 2.30
N ARG A 281 14.76 -0.03 1.53
CA ARG A 281 15.81 0.57 0.69
C ARG A 281 16.91 1.19 1.57
N PRO A 282 18.20 0.90 1.32
CA PRO A 282 19.32 1.37 2.15
C PRO A 282 19.64 2.86 1.99
N ILE A 283 18.94 3.56 1.11
CA ILE A 283 19.19 4.97 0.73
C ILE A 283 18.62 5.96 1.77
N ALA A 284 17.88 5.45 2.76
CA ALA A 284 17.02 6.22 3.63
C ALA A 284 17.64 6.47 5.02
N GLY A 285 18.04 7.71 5.30
CA GLY A 285 18.28 8.14 6.68
C GLY A 285 17.02 7.94 7.56
N MET A 286 17.18 7.91 8.89
CA MET A 286 16.09 7.63 9.85
C MET A 286 14.81 8.45 9.61
N TRP A 287 14.94 9.68 9.12
CA TRP A 287 13.81 10.53 8.79
C TRP A 287 12.90 9.98 7.68
N PHE A 288 13.48 9.32 6.67
CA PHE A 288 12.70 8.67 5.61
C PHE A 288 11.93 7.46 6.14
N ILE A 289 12.53 6.67 7.04
CA ILE A 289 11.84 5.57 7.73
C ILE A 289 10.63 6.11 8.51
N GLY A 290 10.81 7.20 9.27
CA GLY A 290 9.72 7.86 10.00
C GLY A 290 8.55 8.26 9.10
N ARG A 291 8.83 8.75 7.90
CA ARG A 291 7.80 9.08 6.90
C ARG A 291 7.06 7.85 6.39
N GLN A 292 7.77 6.78 6.03
CA GLN A 292 7.12 5.55 5.57
C GLN A 292 6.25 4.93 6.67
N VAL A 293 6.71 5.00 7.93
CA VAL A 293 5.92 4.58 9.09
C VAL A 293 4.65 5.43 9.21
N PHE A 294 4.73 6.74 9.01
CA PHE A 294 3.56 7.61 8.94
C PHE A 294 2.60 7.21 7.80
N SER A 295 3.10 6.88 6.61
CA SER A 295 2.28 6.34 5.50
C SER A 295 1.55 5.07 5.90
N ALA A 296 2.23 4.16 6.61
CA ALA A 296 1.65 2.94 7.14
C ALA A 296 0.51 3.24 8.12
N PHE A 297 0.72 4.20 9.02
CA PHE A 297 -0.31 4.65 9.96
C PHE A 297 -1.51 5.27 9.25
N LEU A 298 -1.29 6.06 8.19
CA LEU A 298 -2.37 6.62 7.39
C LEU A 298 -3.19 5.51 6.69
N GLY A 299 -2.51 4.53 6.11
CA GLY A 299 -3.14 3.34 5.53
C GLY A 299 -3.97 2.59 6.58
N CYS A 300 -3.40 2.34 7.77
CA CYS A 300 -4.11 1.70 8.87
C CYS A 300 -5.33 2.52 9.34
N ALA A 301 -5.20 3.83 9.45
CA ALA A 301 -6.31 4.72 9.80
C ALA A 301 -7.44 4.62 8.77
N LEU A 302 -7.10 4.57 7.48
CA LEU A 302 -8.07 4.36 6.40
C LEU A 302 -8.77 3.00 6.53
N PHE A 303 -8.04 1.91 6.78
CA PHE A 303 -8.62 0.59 7.06
C PHE A 303 -9.59 0.62 8.24
N VAL A 304 -9.21 1.26 9.35
CA VAL A 304 -10.04 1.38 10.55
C VAL A 304 -11.29 2.21 10.27
N LEU A 305 -11.18 3.34 9.56
CA LEU A 305 -12.31 4.19 9.21
C LEU A 305 -13.29 3.46 8.28
N LEU A 306 -12.79 2.78 7.24
CA LEU A 306 -13.62 1.97 6.33
C LEU A 306 -14.31 0.83 7.09
N THR A 307 -13.59 0.14 7.98
CA THR A 307 -14.17 -0.91 8.83
C THR A 307 -15.29 -0.36 9.69
N ARG A 308 -15.08 0.78 10.37
CA ARG A 308 -16.10 1.44 11.19
C ARG A 308 -17.31 1.87 10.36
N LEU A 309 -17.10 2.43 9.17
CA LEU A 309 -18.16 2.82 8.27
C LEU A 309 -19.02 1.62 7.83
N LEU A 310 -18.38 0.51 7.43
CA LEU A 310 -19.08 -0.71 7.02
C LEU A 310 -19.88 -1.34 8.16
N LEU A 311 -19.31 -1.39 9.36
CA LEU A 311 -20.01 -1.87 10.55
C LEU A 311 -21.18 -0.96 10.93
N TRP A 312 -21.03 0.36 10.78
CA TRP A 312 -22.11 1.33 10.98
C TRP A 312 -23.24 1.15 9.96
N LEU A 313 -22.92 0.95 8.67
CA LEU A 313 -23.91 0.66 7.63
C LEU A 313 -24.66 -0.65 7.91
N ALA A 314 -23.94 -1.69 8.31
CA ALA A 314 -24.54 -2.96 8.70
C ALA A 314 -25.50 -2.78 9.89
N LYS A 315 -25.09 -2.04 10.93
CA LYS A 315 -25.94 -1.68 12.07
C LYS A 315 -27.22 -0.98 11.61
N ARG A 316 -27.09 0.07 10.80
CA ARG A 316 -28.23 0.87 10.34
C ARG A 316 -29.23 0.01 9.57
N LYS A 317 -28.75 -0.87 8.70
CA LYS A 317 -29.60 -1.78 7.93
C LYS A 317 -30.34 -2.77 8.83
N ILE A 318 -29.67 -3.37 9.82
CA ILE A 318 -30.28 -4.27 10.81
C ILE A 318 -31.41 -3.54 11.58
N ALA A 319 -31.17 -2.32 12.04
CA ALA A 319 -32.20 -1.54 12.74
C ALA A 319 -33.45 -1.32 11.88
N THR A 320 -33.28 -1.04 10.59
CA THR A 320 -34.40 -0.90 9.63
C THR A 320 -35.18 -2.20 9.45
N ILE A 321 -34.49 -3.34 9.41
CA ILE A 321 -35.13 -4.66 9.22
C ILE A 321 -36.01 -5.03 10.42
N TYR A 322 -35.53 -4.76 11.63
CA TYR A 322 -36.20 -5.16 12.87
C TYR A 322 -37.12 -4.09 13.45
N GLN A 323 -37.31 -2.96 12.75
CA GLN A 323 -38.12 -1.82 13.21
C GLN A 323 -37.75 -1.37 14.63
N LEU A 324 -36.47 -1.47 15.00
CA LEU A 324 -36.01 -1.07 16.32
C LEU A 324 -36.13 0.45 16.46
N PRO A 325 -36.64 0.97 17.59
CA PRO A 325 -36.71 2.41 17.82
C PRO A 325 -35.32 3.04 17.70
N HIS A 326 -35.23 4.19 17.02
CA HIS A 326 -33.97 4.91 16.83
C HIS A 326 -33.48 5.50 18.17
N THR A 327 -32.66 4.73 18.87
CA THR A 327 -31.87 5.15 20.02
C THR A 327 -30.40 5.24 19.65
#